data_AF-A0A0X8HSW3-F1
#
_entry.id   AF-A0A0X8HSW3-F1
#
_cell.length_a   1.000
_cell.length_b   1.000
_cell.length_c   1.000
_cell.angle_alpha   90.00
_cell.angle_beta   90.00
_cell.angle_gamma   90.00
#
_symmetry.space_group_name_H-M   'P 1'
#
loop_
_entity.id
_entity.type
_entity.pdbx_description
1 polymer ?
#
loop_
_entity_poly.entity_id
_entity_poly.type
_entity_poly.pdbx_seq_one_letter_code
_entity_poly.pdbx_strand_id
1 'polypeptide(L)'
;MDLIIANAFGEIQPVTRFYSLCIFACMIAHSNGCLSKLPNNIDLLIKKRNILGILLSIFNTGQGFDMYFLIHTVLQLSTIEKMVGDSKRFVWYILIIASLSITFSCFLKVGDSVIMVDLIKKNMTYYILKKHNFEQFPMIGLFAFMDMVFQNLHLAILVLQGHGLSLFVVSILPGFILYFIGEVLSKIYMKDFLVPPGQWFSVENEQ
;
A
#
# COMPACT_ATOMS: atom_id res chain seq x y z
N MET A 1 -23.21 6.50 -21.53
CA MET A 1 -21.82 6.57 -21.03
C MET A 1 -21.79 6.53 -19.50
N ASP A 2 -22.66 7.27 -18.81
CA ASP A 2 -22.72 7.29 -17.34
C ASP A 2 -22.98 5.93 -16.68
N LEU A 3 -23.77 5.07 -17.33
CA LEU A 3 -24.08 3.73 -16.80
C LEU A 3 -22.88 2.76 -16.85
N ILE A 4 -21.98 2.94 -17.83
CA ILE A 4 -20.75 2.13 -17.98
C ILE A 4 -19.70 2.58 -16.96
N ILE A 5 -19.60 3.90 -16.73
CA ILE A 5 -18.73 4.47 -15.70
C ILE A 5 -19.26 4.09 -14.31
N ALA A 6 -20.59 4.13 -14.09
CA ALA A 6 -21.21 3.70 -12.85
C ALA A 6 -21.03 2.20 -12.58
N ASN A 7 -21.12 1.34 -13.60
CA ASN A 7 -20.84 -0.10 -13.45
C ASN A 7 -19.35 -0.37 -13.19
N ALA A 8 -18.45 0.33 -13.89
CA ALA A 8 -17.00 0.21 -13.65
C ALA A 8 -16.62 0.66 -12.23
N PHE A 9 -17.27 1.69 -11.69
CA PHE A 9 -17.11 2.10 -10.29
C PHE A 9 -17.86 1.22 -9.29
N GLY A 10 -18.89 0.50 -9.73
CA GLY A 10 -19.66 -0.44 -8.91
C GLY A 10 -18.91 -1.72 -8.58
N GLU A 11 -17.96 -2.13 -9.43
CA GLU A 11 -17.11 -3.31 -9.20
C GLU A 11 -15.85 -3.01 -8.36
N ILE A 12 -15.61 -1.73 -8.04
CA ILE A 12 -14.49 -1.29 -7.21
C ILE A 12 -14.92 -1.38 -5.75
N GLN A 13 -14.09 -2.03 -4.95
CA GLN A 13 -14.31 -2.17 -3.52
C GLN A 13 -14.33 -0.79 -2.80
N PRO A 14 -15.11 -0.64 -1.72
CA PRO A 14 -15.44 0.66 -1.16
C PRO A 14 -14.23 1.43 -0.61
N VAL A 15 -13.27 0.74 0.03
CA VAL A 15 -12.08 1.41 0.57
C VAL A 15 -11.17 1.85 -0.55
N THR A 16 -10.96 1.01 -1.55
CA THR A 16 -10.17 1.35 -2.74
C THR A 16 -10.76 2.55 -3.47
N ARG A 17 -12.10 2.64 -3.57
CA ARG A 17 -12.78 3.79 -4.16
C ARG A 17 -12.53 5.08 -3.39
N PHE A 18 -12.59 5.04 -2.06
CA PHE A 18 -12.28 6.21 -1.23
C PHE A 18 -10.80 6.60 -1.35
N TYR A 19 -9.91 5.61 -1.30
CA TYR A 19 -8.46 5.80 -1.42
C TYR A 19 -8.08 6.43 -2.77
N SER A 20 -8.70 5.98 -3.86
CA SER A 20 -8.43 6.51 -5.20
C SER A 20 -8.94 7.94 -5.39
N LEU A 21 -10.08 8.30 -4.78
CA LEU A 21 -10.54 9.68 -4.73
C LEU A 21 -9.55 10.58 -3.98
N CYS A 22 -8.95 10.10 -2.90
CA CYS A 22 -7.92 10.84 -2.16
C CYS A 22 -6.64 11.05 -3.00
N ILE A 23 -6.19 10.01 -3.71
CA ILE A 23 -5.06 10.13 -4.65
C ILE A 23 -5.38 11.14 -5.76
N PHE A 24 -6.55 11.03 -6.37
CA PHE A 24 -6.99 11.92 -7.45
C PHE A 24 -7.05 13.38 -6.99
N ALA A 25 -7.58 13.64 -5.79
CA ALA A 25 -7.58 14.97 -5.20
C ALA A 25 -6.15 15.50 -4.98
N CYS A 26 -5.22 14.65 -4.50
CA CYS A 26 -3.82 15.03 -4.34
C CYS A 26 -3.14 15.34 -5.68
N MET A 27 -3.41 14.57 -6.74
CA MET A 27 -2.91 14.82 -8.09
C MET A 27 -3.37 16.18 -8.63
N ILE A 28 -4.67 16.50 -8.50
CA ILE A 28 -5.21 17.81 -8.93
C ILE A 28 -4.57 18.94 -8.14
N ALA A 29 -4.45 18.78 -6.82
CA ALA A 29 -3.86 19.79 -5.96
C ALA A 29 -2.36 20.00 -6.24
N HIS A 30 -1.64 18.95 -6.68
CA HIS A 30 -0.26 19.07 -7.15
C HIS A 30 -0.20 19.77 -8.52
N SER A 31 -1.09 19.41 -9.45
CA SER A 31 -1.21 20.02 -10.78
C SER A 31 -1.52 21.52 -10.72
N ASN A 32 -2.33 21.94 -9.75
CA ASN A 32 -2.68 23.35 -9.53
C ASN A 32 -1.62 24.12 -8.72
N GLY A 33 -0.50 23.49 -8.38
CA GLY A 33 0.59 24.12 -7.63
C GLY A 33 0.31 24.31 -6.13
N CYS A 34 -0.88 23.98 -5.63
CA CYS A 34 -1.24 24.05 -4.21
C CYS A 34 -0.36 23.14 -3.33
N LEU A 35 0.07 21.99 -3.86
CA LEU A 35 0.89 21.01 -3.13
C LEU A 35 2.38 20.97 -3.54
N SER A 36 2.86 21.93 -4.34
CA SER A 36 4.24 22.01 -4.86
C SER A 36 5.36 22.04 -3.80
N LYS A 37 5.01 22.08 -2.51
CA LYS A 37 5.94 22.16 -1.37
C LYS A 37 5.86 20.96 -0.42
N LEU A 38 5.15 19.88 -0.76
CA LEU A 38 5.20 18.68 0.08
C LEU A 38 6.46 17.88 -0.25
N PRO A 39 7.50 17.87 0.59
CA PRO A 39 8.65 17.01 0.35
C PRO A 39 8.17 15.55 0.41
N ASN A 40 8.55 14.75 -0.58
CA ASN A 40 8.31 13.31 -0.57
C ASN A 40 9.19 12.61 0.49
N ASN A 41 10.25 13.28 0.92
CA ASN A 41 11.12 12.83 1.99
C ASN A 41 10.42 12.91 3.36
N ILE A 42 10.09 11.73 3.87
CA ILE A 42 9.43 11.54 5.16
C ILE A 42 10.30 12.02 6.32
N ASP A 43 11.62 11.88 6.24
CA ASP A 43 12.55 12.36 7.29
C ASP A 43 12.44 13.89 7.43
N LEU A 44 12.31 14.63 6.32
CA LEU A 44 12.10 16.08 6.36
C LEU A 44 10.74 16.46 6.96
N LEU A 45 9.68 15.71 6.66
CA LEU A 45 8.35 15.94 7.22
C LEU A 45 8.32 15.72 8.74
N ILE A 46 8.98 14.66 9.21
CA ILE A 46 9.11 14.34 10.65
C ILE A 46 9.91 15.41 11.37
N LYS A 47 11.07 15.81 10.83
CA LYS A 47 11.91 16.88 11.40
C LYS A 47 11.16 18.21 11.52
N LYS A 48 10.32 18.53 10.54
CA LYS A 48 9.46 19.73 10.54
C LYS A 48 8.19 19.58 11.37
N ARG A 49 7.95 18.42 12.01
CA ARG A 49 6.72 18.08 12.75
C ARG A 49 5.44 18.32 11.95
N ASN A 50 5.51 18.17 10.62
CA ASN A 50 4.38 18.40 9.73
C ASN A 50 3.52 17.13 9.62
N ILE A 51 2.69 16.88 10.64
CA ILE A 51 1.83 15.68 10.73
C ILE A 51 0.87 15.60 9.54
N LEU A 52 0.30 16.75 9.13
CA LEU A 52 -0.60 16.82 7.98
C LEU A 52 0.13 16.40 6.69
N GLY A 53 1.39 16.80 6.54
CA GLY A 53 2.22 16.38 5.41
C GLY A 53 2.53 14.89 5.41
N ILE A 54 2.73 14.29 6.59
CA ILE A 54 2.91 12.83 6.70
C ILE A 54 1.62 12.11 6.29
N LEU A 55 0.46 12.57 6.75
CA LEU A 55 -0.85 12.02 6.35
C LEU A 55 -1.09 12.16 4.84
N LEU A 56 -0.81 13.33 4.28
CA LEU A 56 -0.94 13.58 2.85
C LEU A 56 0.05 12.74 2.02
N SER A 57 1.24 12.46 2.56
CA SER A 57 2.25 11.64 1.86
C SER A 57 1.74 10.24 1.51
N ILE A 58 0.80 9.69 2.29
CA ILE A 58 0.17 8.38 2.04
C ILE A 58 -0.58 8.36 0.71
N PHE A 59 -1.17 9.48 0.31
CA PHE A 59 -1.97 9.61 -0.91
C PHE A 59 -1.23 10.35 -2.04
N ASN A 60 -0.10 11.00 -1.71
CA ASN A 60 0.66 11.78 -2.67
C ASN A 60 1.43 10.86 -3.63
N THR A 61 1.33 11.15 -4.93
CA THR A 61 2.03 10.42 -5.99
C THR A 61 3.32 11.09 -6.43
N GLY A 62 3.63 12.29 -5.91
CA GLY A 62 4.89 12.98 -6.18
C GLY A 62 5.08 13.47 -7.62
N GLN A 63 4.09 13.29 -8.49
CA GLN A 63 4.10 13.68 -9.90
C GLN A 63 2.82 14.43 -10.27
N GLY A 64 2.80 15.02 -11.47
CA GLY A 64 1.60 15.62 -12.06
C GLY A 64 0.49 14.61 -12.33
N PHE A 65 -0.55 15.06 -13.02
CA PHE A 65 -1.72 14.24 -13.32
C PHE A 65 -1.38 13.08 -14.27
N ASP A 66 -1.28 11.85 -13.73
CA ASP A 66 -1.09 10.61 -14.49
C ASP A 66 -2.27 9.65 -14.27
N MET A 67 -3.15 9.58 -15.27
CA MET A 67 -4.30 8.67 -15.26
C MET A 67 -3.91 7.20 -15.31
N TYR A 68 -2.82 6.85 -16.00
CA TYR A 68 -2.42 5.44 -16.13
C TYR A 68 -2.00 4.90 -14.76
N PHE A 69 -1.19 5.68 -14.02
CA PHE A 69 -0.80 5.34 -12.66
C PHE A 69 -2.02 5.16 -11.73
N LEU A 70 -3.01 6.06 -11.83
CA LEU A 70 -4.22 5.98 -11.03
C LEU A 70 -5.03 4.72 -11.33
N ILE A 71 -5.28 4.42 -12.61
CA ILE A 71 -6.05 3.25 -13.04
C ILE A 71 -5.35 1.96 -12.60
N HIS A 72 -4.04 1.85 -12.83
CA HIS A 72 -3.25 0.70 -12.39
C HIS A 72 -3.34 0.51 -10.87
N THR A 73 -3.22 1.60 -10.11
CA THR A 73 -3.27 1.57 -8.65
C THR A 73 -4.65 1.14 -8.14
N VAL A 74 -5.72 1.64 -8.75
CA VAL A 74 -7.11 1.27 -8.45
C VAL A 74 -7.36 -0.20 -8.71
N LEU A 75 -6.96 -0.71 -9.88
CA LEU A 75 -7.17 -2.12 -10.23
C LEU A 75 -6.43 -3.05 -9.27
N GLN A 76 -5.18 -2.74 -8.95
CA GLN A 76 -4.35 -3.55 -8.06
C GLN A 76 -4.88 -3.53 -6.62
N LEU A 77 -5.20 -2.35 -6.06
CA LEU A 77 -5.75 -2.25 -4.70
C LEU A 77 -7.13 -2.88 -4.58
N SER A 78 -8.00 -2.70 -5.59
CA SER A 78 -9.35 -3.31 -5.60
C SER A 78 -9.27 -4.82 -5.60
N THR A 79 -8.31 -5.37 -6.36
CA THR A 79 -8.01 -6.79 -6.39
C THR A 79 -7.54 -7.30 -5.03
N ILE A 80 -6.63 -6.58 -4.40
CA ILE A 80 -6.14 -6.92 -3.06
C ILE A 80 -7.28 -6.86 -2.03
N GLU A 81 -8.11 -5.81 -2.06
CA GLU A 81 -9.26 -5.69 -1.16
C GLU A 81 -10.26 -6.84 -1.35
N LYS A 82 -10.50 -7.27 -2.59
CA LYS A 82 -11.28 -8.49 -2.90
C LYS A 82 -10.68 -9.74 -2.27
N MET A 83 -9.36 -9.90 -2.35
CA MET A 83 -8.66 -11.07 -1.77
C MET A 83 -8.66 -11.05 -0.23
N VAL A 84 -8.60 -9.87 0.39
CA VAL A 84 -8.72 -9.74 1.85
C VAL A 84 -10.13 -10.07 2.33
N GLY A 85 -11.16 -9.76 1.53
CA GLY A 85 -12.56 -10.10 1.79
C GLY A 85 -13.25 -9.27 2.88
N ASP A 86 -12.50 -8.52 3.68
CA ASP A 86 -13.02 -7.58 4.70
C ASP A 86 -12.34 -6.21 4.57
N SER A 87 -13.15 -5.19 4.23
CA SER A 87 -12.72 -3.81 4.10
C SER A 87 -12.10 -3.24 5.39
N LYS A 88 -12.54 -3.66 6.59
CA LYS A 88 -11.95 -3.18 7.85
C LYS A 88 -10.54 -3.71 8.05
N ARG A 89 -10.33 -4.99 7.74
CA ARG A 89 -8.99 -5.62 7.76
C ARG A 89 -8.09 -4.99 6.70
N PHE A 90 -8.62 -4.70 5.52
CA PHE A 90 -7.86 -4.05 4.45
C PHE A 90 -7.38 -2.64 4.87
N VAL A 91 -8.25 -1.80 5.46
CA VAL A 91 -7.85 -0.49 6.02
C VAL A 91 -6.77 -0.67 7.08
N TRP A 92 -6.93 -1.66 7.97
CA TRP A 92 -5.96 -1.95 9.01
C TRP A 92 -4.59 -2.32 8.44
N TYR A 93 -4.54 -3.13 7.38
CA TYR A 93 -3.30 -3.50 6.71
C TYR A 93 -2.62 -2.30 6.04
N ILE A 94 -3.40 -1.42 5.40
CA ILE A 94 -2.87 -0.16 4.85
C ILE A 94 -2.24 0.68 5.97
N LEU A 95 -2.90 0.82 7.12
CA LEU A 95 -2.38 1.58 8.25
C LEU A 95 -1.09 0.98 8.82
N ILE A 96 -1.03 -0.34 9.01
CA ILE A 96 0.19 -1.02 9.48
C ILE A 96 1.32 -0.80 8.50
N ILE A 97 1.11 -1.08 7.20
CA ILE A 97 2.14 -0.92 6.19
C ILE A 97 2.58 0.54 6.09
N ALA A 98 1.66 1.50 6.06
CA ALA A 98 2.02 2.92 6.04
C ALA A 98 2.88 3.29 7.25
N SER A 99 2.52 2.84 8.46
CA SER A 99 3.30 3.11 9.67
C SER A 99 4.71 2.50 9.63
N LEU A 100 4.84 1.25 9.16
CA LEU A 100 6.13 0.57 8.99
C LEU A 100 6.96 1.24 7.90
N SER A 101 6.36 1.58 6.76
CA SER A 101 7.02 2.28 5.66
C SER A 101 7.50 3.67 6.06
N ILE A 102 6.76 4.42 6.87
CA ILE A 102 7.20 5.70 7.45
C ILE A 102 8.42 5.47 8.34
N THR A 103 8.32 4.49 9.25
CA THR A 103 9.38 4.20 10.23
C THR A 103 10.67 3.78 9.53
N PHE A 104 10.61 2.82 8.60
CA PHE A 104 11.80 2.36 7.87
C PHE A 104 12.35 3.42 6.91
N SER A 105 11.49 4.20 6.24
CA SER A 105 11.96 5.32 5.42
C SER A 105 12.73 6.35 6.23
N CYS A 106 12.31 6.62 7.48
CA CYS A 106 13.01 7.51 8.40
C CYS A 106 14.36 6.93 8.86
N PHE A 107 14.41 5.66 9.25
CA PHE A 107 15.65 5.02 9.72
C PHE A 107 16.69 4.84 8.61
N LEU A 108 16.24 4.42 7.43
CA LEU A 108 17.11 4.12 6.30
C LEU A 108 17.38 5.34 5.40
N LYS A 109 16.79 6.51 5.76
CA LYS A 109 16.93 7.79 5.05
C LYS A 109 16.69 7.64 3.55
N VAL A 110 15.59 6.98 3.18
CA VAL A 110 15.20 6.84 1.78
C VAL A 110 14.87 8.23 1.23
N GLY A 111 15.53 8.62 0.15
CA GLY A 111 15.38 9.96 -0.45
C GLY A 111 14.02 10.19 -1.11
N ASP A 112 13.84 11.36 -1.73
CA ASP A 112 12.60 11.80 -2.38
C ASP A 112 12.11 10.93 -3.57
N SER A 113 12.88 9.90 -3.96
CA SER A 113 12.59 9.03 -5.09
C SER A 113 11.50 7.99 -4.83
N VAL A 114 11.02 7.86 -3.59
CA VAL A 114 10.05 6.82 -3.24
C VAL A 114 8.70 7.41 -2.86
N ILE A 115 7.68 6.97 -3.60
CA ILE A 115 6.29 7.35 -3.41
C ILE A 115 5.65 6.38 -2.42
N MET A 116 5.00 6.90 -1.37
CA MET A 116 4.36 6.05 -0.35
C MET A 116 3.26 5.16 -0.93
N VAL A 117 2.48 5.70 -1.87
CA VAL A 117 1.44 4.93 -2.58
C VAL A 117 2.04 3.65 -3.20
N ASP A 118 3.22 3.76 -3.83
CA ASP A 118 3.91 2.60 -4.41
C ASP A 118 4.45 1.65 -3.35
N LEU A 119 4.96 2.16 -2.22
CA LEU A 119 5.39 1.30 -1.11
C LEU A 119 4.23 0.49 -0.54
N ILE A 120 3.08 1.13 -0.33
CA ILE A 120 1.88 0.46 0.17
C ILE A 120 1.43 -0.61 -0.83
N LYS A 121 1.35 -0.25 -2.11
CA LYS A 121 0.96 -1.16 -3.19
C LYS A 121 1.87 -2.39 -3.29
N LYS A 122 3.19 -2.18 -3.29
CA LYS A 122 4.21 -3.24 -3.35
C LYS A 122 4.14 -4.18 -2.15
N ASN A 123 4.13 -3.62 -0.93
CA ASN A 123 4.12 -4.42 0.29
C ASN A 123 2.80 -5.19 0.48
N MET A 124 1.66 -4.60 0.09
CA MET A 124 0.37 -5.30 0.10
C MET A 124 0.34 -6.45 -0.91
N THR A 125 0.86 -6.23 -2.12
CA THR A 125 0.97 -7.28 -3.14
C THR A 125 1.85 -8.42 -2.64
N TYR A 126 3.00 -8.10 -2.03
CA TYR A 126 3.87 -9.10 -1.41
C TYR A 126 3.13 -9.93 -0.35
N TYR A 127 2.43 -9.28 0.58
CA TYR A 127 1.69 -9.95 1.65
C TYR A 127 0.64 -10.91 1.09
N ILE A 128 -0.18 -10.45 0.14
CA ILE A 128 -1.27 -11.25 -0.43
C ILE A 128 -0.75 -12.46 -1.19
N LEU A 129 0.30 -12.29 -1.98
CA LEU A 129 0.94 -13.38 -2.73
C LEU A 129 1.56 -14.44 -1.82
N LYS A 130 2.01 -14.05 -0.63
CA LYS A 130 2.52 -15.00 0.36
C LYS A 130 1.41 -15.68 1.16
N LYS A 131 0.29 -14.98 1.39
CA LYS A 131 -0.85 -15.51 2.13
C LYS A 131 -1.70 -16.48 1.30
N HIS A 132 -1.98 -16.14 0.04
CA HIS A 132 -2.81 -16.94 -0.84
C HIS A 132 -1.95 -17.71 -1.83
N ASN A 133 -2.13 -19.04 -1.89
CA ASN A 133 -1.55 -19.85 -2.95
C ASN A 133 -2.21 -19.48 -4.30
N PHE A 134 -1.40 -19.37 -5.36
CA PHE A 134 -1.84 -19.02 -6.72
C PHE A 134 -3.02 -19.85 -7.24
N GLU A 135 -3.18 -21.07 -6.73
CA GLU A 135 -4.23 -22.01 -7.12
C GLU A 135 -5.64 -21.54 -6.76
N GLN A 136 -5.81 -20.72 -5.71
CA GLN A 136 -7.13 -20.24 -5.30
C GLN A 136 -7.70 -19.16 -6.24
N PHE A 137 -6.83 -18.44 -6.96
CA PHE A 137 -7.22 -17.38 -7.88
C PHE A 137 -6.31 -17.36 -9.10
N PRO A 138 -6.47 -18.28 -10.07
CA PRO A 138 -5.46 -18.50 -11.12
C PRO A 138 -5.20 -17.26 -12.00
N MET A 139 -6.24 -16.56 -12.45
CA MET A 139 -6.08 -15.35 -13.27
C MET A 139 -5.57 -14.15 -12.47
N ILE A 140 -6.11 -13.94 -11.27
CA ILE A 140 -5.81 -12.78 -10.43
C ILE A 140 -4.43 -12.94 -9.77
N GLY A 141 -4.11 -14.14 -9.33
CA GLY A 141 -2.81 -14.54 -8.79
C GLY A 141 -1.71 -14.47 -9.84
N LEU A 142 -1.97 -14.84 -11.10
CA LEU A 142 -1.00 -14.68 -12.18
C LEU A 142 -0.67 -13.20 -12.43
N PHE A 143 -1.69 -12.33 -12.47
CA PHE A 143 -1.46 -10.89 -12.65
C PHE A 143 -0.65 -10.30 -11.49
N ALA A 144 -1.02 -10.60 -10.25
CA ALA A 144 -0.28 -10.16 -9.07
C ALA A 144 1.16 -10.72 -9.05
N PHE A 145 1.37 -11.97 -9.48
CA PHE A 145 2.70 -12.57 -9.60
C PHE A 145 3.57 -11.82 -10.61
N MET A 146 3.05 -11.58 -11.80
CA MET A 146 3.77 -10.87 -12.86
C MET A 146 4.12 -9.45 -12.42
N ASP A 147 3.19 -8.76 -11.76
CA ASP A 147 3.45 -7.45 -11.14
C ASP A 147 4.58 -7.52 -10.10
N MET A 148 4.57 -8.52 -9.21
CA MET A 148 5.63 -8.70 -8.21
C MET A 148 6.98 -9.01 -8.87
N VAL A 149 7.02 -9.89 -9.88
CA VAL A 149 8.24 -10.22 -10.62
C VAL A 149 8.79 -8.98 -11.30
N PHE A 150 7.94 -8.22 -12.00
CA PHE A 150 8.33 -6.99 -12.68
C PHE A 150 8.84 -5.94 -11.68
N GLN A 151 8.15 -5.76 -10.55
CA GLN A 151 8.56 -4.84 -9.49
C GLN A 151 9.91 -5.23 -8.86
N ASN A 152 10.13 -6.52 -8.57
CA ASN A 152 11.38 -7.01 -8.02
C ASN A 152 12.53 -6.90 -9.03
N LEU A 153 12.26 -7.17 -10.31
CA LEU A 153 13.24 -7.02 -11.39
C LEU A 153 13.61 -5.55 -11.58
N HIS A 154 12.64 -4.65 -11.56
CA HIS A 154 12.88 -3.21 -11.61
C HIS A 154 13.73 -2.73 -10.41
N LEU A 155 13.42 -3.21 -9.20
CA LEU A 155 14.22 -2.92 -8.00
C LEU A 155 15.64 -3.49 -8.09
N ALA A 156 15.81 -4.69 -8.62
CA ALA A 156 17.12 -5.30 -8.82
C ALA A 156 17.96 -4.49 -9.82
N ILE A 157 17.35 -4.01 -10.91
CA ILE A 157 18.00 -3.11 -11.87
C ILE A 157 18.40 -1.80 -11.20
N LEU A 158 17.53 -1.18 -10.41
CA LEU A 158 17.85 0.05 -9.69
C LEU A 158 19.05 -0.12 -8.74
N VAL A 159 19.10 -1.23 -8.01
CA VAL A 159 20.24 -1.57 -7.14
C VAL A 159 21.52 -1.78 -7.96
N LEU A 160 21.45 -2.48 -9.09
CA LEU A 160 22.58 -2.65 -10.01
C LEU A 160 23.06 -1.32 -10.61
N GLN A 161 22.16 -0.35 -10.79
CA GLN A 161 22.47 1.02 -11.21
C GLN A 161 23.01 1.90 -10.07
N GLY A 162 23.33 1.32 -8.91
CA GLY A 162 23.94 2.03 -7.78
C GLY A 162 22.94 2.74 -6.87
N HIS A 163 21.63 2.52 -7.01
CA HIS A 163 20.67 3.00 -6.02
C HIS A 163 20.78 2.18 -4.74
N GLY A 164 20.75 2.85 -3.58
CA GLY A 164 21.05 2.23 -2.29
C GLY A 164 20.14 1.05 -1.93
N LEU A 165 20.73 0.00 -1.34
CA LEU A 165 20.04 -1.19 -0.84
C LEU A 165 18.88 -0.87 0.12
N SER A 166 18.93 0.27 0.80
CA SER A 166 17.84 0.82 1.62
C SER A 166 16.49 0.80 0.91
N LEU A 167 16.45 1.14 -0.38
CA LEU A 167 15.22 1.22 -1.16
C LEU A 167 14.57 -0.15 -1.38
N PHE A 168 15.41 -1.17 -1.58
CA PHE A 168 14.96 -2.56 -1.68
C PHE A 168 14.36 -3.05 -0.36
N VAL A 169 15.04 -2.76 0.75
CA VAL A 169 14.59 -3.16 2.08
C VAL A 169 13.22 -2.55 2.41
N VAL A 170 13.03 -1.24 2.21
CA VAL A 170 11.73 -0.58 2.50
C VAL A 170 10.58 -1.08 1.60
N SER A 171 10.90 -1.57 0.40
CA SER A 171 9.89 -2.06 -0.56
C SER A 171 9.33 -3.44 -0.24
N ILE A 172 10.03 -4.25 0.58
CA ILE A 172 9.68 -5.65 0.86
C ILE A 172 9.48 -5.90 2.36
N LEU A 173 10.30 -5.28 3.20
CA LEU A 173 10.35 -5.57 4.64
C LEU A 173 9.02 -5.33 5.37
N PRO A 174 8.28 -4.22 5.15
CA PRO A 174 6.96 -4.04 5.75
C PRO A 174 5.98 -5.19 5.43
N GLY A 175 5.93 -5.62 4.16
CA GLY A 175 5.08 -6.72 3.72
C GLY A 175 5.50 -8.05 4.32
N PHE A 176 6.80 -8.29 4.45
CA PHE A 176 7.34 -9.47 5.13
C PHE A 176 6.97 -9.50 6.61
N ILE A 177 7.10 -8.38 7.33
CA ILE A 177 6.72 -8.29 8.75
C ILE A 177 5.22 -8.54 8.91
N LEU A 178 4.39 -7.96 8.03
CA LEU A 178 2.95 -8.19 8.05
C LEU A 178 2.62 -9.68 7.84
N TYR A 179 3.29 -10.34 6.90
CA TYR A 179 3.16 -11.79 6.68
C TYR A 179 3.63 -12.61 7.89
N PHE A 180 4.78 -12.26 8.46
CA PHE A 180 5.34 -12.97 9.61
C PHE A 180 4.40 -12.88 10.83
N ILE A 181 3.88 -11.69 11.13
CA ILE A 181 2.93 -11.49 12.23
C ILE A 181 1.59 -12.19 11.93
N GLY A 182 1.11 -12.08 10.69
CA GLY A 182 -0.18 -12.61 10.28
C GLY A 182 -0.25 -14.13 10.23
N GLU A 183 0.76 -14.78 9.67
CA GLU A 183 0.73 -16.21 9.37
C GLU A 183 1.64 -17.02 10.29
N VAL A 184 2.87 -16.55 10.54
CA VAL A 184 3.84 -17.34 11.32
C VAL A 184 3.53 -17.24 12.80
N LEU A 185 3.41 -16.02 13.33
CA LEU A 185 3.10 -15.82 14.74
C LEU A 185 1.68 -16.26 15.08
N SER A 186 0.70 -16.04 14.19
CA SER A 186 -0.66 -16.54 14.44
C SER A 186 -0.69 -18.07 14.58
N LYS A 187 0.07 -18.81 13.75
CA LYS A 187 0.17 -20.28 13.85
C LYS A 187 0.87 -20.75 15.13
N ILE A 188 1.89 -20.03 15.59
CA ILE A 188 2.63 -20.41 16.81
C ILE A 188 1.78 -20.17 18.06
N TYR A 189 1.10 -19.03 18.14
CA TYR A 189 0.36 -18.61 19.33
C TYR A 189 -1.14 -18.92 19.26
N MET A 190 -1.62 -19.53 18.16
CA MET A 190 -3.04 -19.80 17.89
C MET A 190 -3.92 -18.55 18.09
N LYS A 191 -3.38 -17.37 17.76
CA LYS A 191 -4.04 -16.08 17.97
C LYS A 191 -3.76 -15.15 16.79
N ASP A 192 -4.83 -14.63 16.19
CA ASP A 192 -4.73 -13.66 15.11
C ASP A 192 -4.30 -12.28 15.65
N PHE A 193 -3.04 -11.91 15.44
CA PHE A 193 -2.51 -10.59 15.79
C PHE A 193 -2.89 -9.49 14.79
N LEU A 194 -3.39 -9.87 13.61
CA LEU A 194 -3.80 -8.96 12.54
C LEU A 194 -5.27 -8.57 12.57
N VAL A 195 -5.99 -8.90 13.65
CA VAL A 195 -7.36 -8.47 13.87
C VAL A 195 -7.37 -6.93 14.01
N PRO A 196 -8.32 -6.21 13.38
CA PRO A 196 -8.43 -4.77 13.55
C PRO A 196 -8.88 -4.42 14.98
N PRO A 197 -8.52 -3.26 15.52
CA PRO A 197 -8.77 -2.91 16.92
C PRO A 197 -10.24 -2.94 17.34
N GLY A 198 -11.16 -2.65 16.41
CA GLY A 198 -12.61 -2.74 16.65
C GLY A 198 -13.14 -4.16 16.87
N GLN A 199 -12.34 -5.20 16.63
CA GLN A 199 -12.69 -6.62 16.83
C GLN A 199 -11.89 -7.27 17.97
N TRP A 200 -11.00 -6.53 18.66
CA TRP A 200 -10.18 -7.10 19.74
C TRP A 200 -11.01 -7.52 20.96
N PHE A 201 -12.06 -6.77 21.26
CA PHE A 201 -12.89 -6.97 22.45
C PHE A 201 -14.22 -7.70 22.17
N SER A 202 -14.52 -7.98 20.90
CA SER A 202 -15.74 -8.72 20.54
C SER A 202 -15.60 -10.24 20.76
N VAL A 203 -14.36 -10.75 20.87
CA VAL A 203 -14.08 -12.18 21.05
C VAL A 203 -14.27 -12.62 22.52
N GLU A 204 -14.25 -11.71 23.48
CA GLU A 204 -14.45 -12.02 24.92
C GLU A 204 -15.92 -12.24 25.32
N ASN A 205 -16.89 -11.95 24.44
CA ASN A 205 -18.32 -12.07 24.75
C ASN A 205 -19.00 -13.34 24.20
N GLU A 206 -18.24 -14.29 23.64
CA GLU A 206 -18.76 -15.57 23.11
C GLU A 206 -18.26 -16.81 23.89
N GLN A 207 -17.75 -16.62 25.12
CA GLN A 207 -17.54 -17.71 26.09
C GLN A 207 -18.64 -17.72 27.14
#